data_AF-A0A844XBD0-F1
#
_entry.id   AF-A0A844XBD0-F1
#
_cell.length_a   1.000
_cell.length_b   1.000
_cell.length_c   1.000
_cell.angle_alpha   90.00
_cell.angle_beta   90.00
_cell.angle_gamma   90.00
#
_symmetry.space_group_name_H-M   'P 1'
#
loop_
_entity.id
_entity.type
_entity.pdbx_description
1 polymer ?
#
loop_
_entity_poly.entity_id
_entity_poly.type
_entity_poly.pdbx_seq_one_letter_code
_entity_poly.pdbx_strand_id
1 'polypeptide(L)'
;MKKRDYKTQTDVDAIANRLLQEAGGDLDQVYGNAVATALGMPKGNQSVYDKVEDWKTRMEAQGIRHVRQAPDGLRDELERQLRAGVEDMVYVALGLTGKTIDEERQRSDQTEALLRKEIALLESKLVSEREARALADGKVETLAQDLAGSARNIAAEQERADLAEARLDELRNQHDALLGRLGVASVQGEVVRETAATEEAEDYPIDMSRYDYDE
;
A
#
# COMPACT_ATOMS: atom_id res chain seq x y z
N MET A 1 31.11 -39.49 -60.34
CA MET A 1 30.39 -38.44 -59.57
C MET A 1 31.38 -37.76 -58.63
N LYS A 2 31.67 -36.46 -58.80
CA LYS A 2 32.50 -35.70 -57.87
C LYS A 2 31.65 -35.40 -56.62
N LYS A 3 31.92 -36.05 -55.49
CA LYS A 3 31.36 -35.64 -54.19
C LYS A 3 31.88 -34.22 -53.91
N ARG A 4 30.99 -33.23 -53.97
CA ARG A 4 31.29 -31.88 -53.48
C ARG A 4 31.24 -31.98 -51.96
N ASP A 5 32.39 -31.86 -51.30
CA ASP A 5 32.44 -31.73 -49.85
C ASP A 5 31.97 -30.33 -49.46
N TYR A 6 30.71 -30.23 -49.04
CA TYR A 6 30.08 -28.99 -48.58
C TYR A 6 30.36 -28.73 -47.09
N LYS A 7 31.59 -28.93 -46.61
CA LYS A 7 31.93 -28.49 -45.25
C LYS A 7 31.99 -26.97 -45.25
N THR A 8 31.25 -26.34 -44.35
CA THR A 8 31.16 -24.86 -44.28
C THR A 8 32.45 -24.29 -43.70
N GLN A 9 32.70 -22.98 -43.90
CA GLN A 9 33.85 -22.32 -43.26
C GLN A 9 33.80 -22.48 -41.74
N THR A 10 32.62 -22.38 -41.15
CA THR A 10 32.40 -22.52 -39.71
C THR A 10 32.83 -23.88 -39.16
N ASP A 11 32.57 -24.96 -39.91
CA ASP A 11 33.00 -26.31 -39.51
C ASP A 11 34.52 -26.45 -39.53
N VAL A 12 35.17 -25.87 -40.55
CA VAL A 12 36.63 -25.82 -40.68
C VAL A 12 37.23 -25.00 -39.55
N ASP A 13 36.67 -23.83 -39.24
CA ASP A 13 37.11 -22.93 -38.17
C ASP A 13 37.02 -23.60 -36.79
N ALA A 14 35.90 -24.26 -36.48
CA ALA A 14 35.71 -24.94 -35.20
C ALA A 14 36.75 -26.06 -34.99
N ILE A 15 37.03 -26.84 -36.03
CA ILE A 15 38.04 -27.90 -35.99
C ILE A 15 39.45 -27.31 -35.93
N ALA A 16 39.75 -26.27 -36.71
CA ALA A 16 41.05 -25.61 -36.70
C ALA A 16 41.34 -24.95 -35.34
N ASN A 17 40.35 -24.32 -34.71
CA ASN A 17 40.46 -23.76 -33.36
C ASN A 17 40.71 -24.84 -32.29
N ARG A 18 40.05 -26.00 -32.39
CA ARG A 18 40.29 -27.13 -31.49
C ARG A 18 41.72 -27.66 -31.65
N LEU A 19 42.16 -27.87 -32.89
CA LEU A 19 43.53 -28.33 -33.19
C LEU A 19 44.58 -27.30 -32.74
N LEU A 20 44.29 -26.01 -32.85
CA LEU A 20 45.15 -24.94 -32.35
C LEU A 20 45.31 -24.99 -30.82
N GLN A 21 44.22 -25.26 -30.09
CA GLN A 21 44.28 -25.46 -28.63
C GLN A 21 45.11 -26.69 -28.25
N GLU A 22 44.89 -27.82 -28.94
CA GLU A 22 45.66 -29.06 -28.74
C GLU A 22 47.16 -28.86 -29.03
N ALA A 23 47.49 -28.03 -30.02
CA ALA A 23 48.86 -27.67 -30.38
C ALA A 23 49.48 -26.58 -29.47
N GLY A 24 48.79 -26.16 -28.41
CA GLY A 24 49.27 -25.14 -27.49
C GLY A 24 49.43 -23.76 -28.14
N GLY A 25 48.57 -23.43 -29.13
CA GLY A 25 48.61 -22.17 -29.87
C GLY A 25 49.57 -22.15 -31.05
N ASP A 26 50.09 -23.29 -31.50
CA ASP A 26 50.92 -23.37 -32.70
C ASP A 26 50.10 -23.28 -33.99
N LEU A 27 50.19 -22.15 -34.69
CA LEU A 27 49.50 -21.98 -35.95
C LEU A 27 50.07 -22.88 -37.06
N ASP A 28 51.36 -23.24 -36.99
CA ASP A 28 52.03 -24.04 -38.02
C ASP A 28 51.63 -25.53 -37.96
N GLN A 29 51.16 -26.01 -36.80
CA GLN A 29 50.70 -27.39 -36.61
C GLN A 29 49.29 -27.62 -37.14
N VAL A 30 48.53 -26.55 -37.41
CA VAL A 30 47.17 -26.65 -37.96
C VAL A 30 47.26 -26.52 -39.49
N TYR A 31 47.37 -27.67 -40.18
CA TYR A 31 47.43 -27.72 -41.65
C TYR A 31 46.23 -28.46 -42.26
N GLY A 32 45.96 -28.19 -43.55
CA GLY A 32 44.73 -28.63 -44.21
C GLY A 32 44.43 -30.14 -44.17
N ASN A 33 45.45 -31.00 -44.12
CA ASN A 33 45.24 -32.45 -43.95
C ASN A 33 44.84 -32.82 -42.52
N ALA A 34 45.43 -32.19 -41.49
CA ALA A 34 45.04 -32.43 -40.10
C ALA A 34 43.57 -32.03 -39.87
N VAL A 35 43.17 -30.88 -40.41
CA VAL A 35 41.78 -30.39 -40.38
C VAL A 35 40.85 -31.32 -41.17
N ALA A 36 41.25 -31.77 -42.35
CA ALA A 36 40.46 -32.70 -43.16
C ALA A 36 40.25 -34.06 -42.46
N THR A 37 41.30 -34.63 -41.86
CA THR A 37 41.21 -35.89 -41.11
C THR A 37 40.32 -35.74 -39.88
N ALA A 38 40.42 -34.64 -39.15
CA ALA A 38 39.54 -34.32 -38.03
C ALA A 38 38.07 -34.08 -38.44
N LEU A 39 37.83 -33.69 -39.69
CA LEU A 39 36.50 -33.59 -40.31
C LEU A 39 35.97 -34.93 -40.86
N GLY A 40 36.71 -36.03 -40.69
CA GLY A 40 36.34 -37.36 -41.17
C GLY A 40 36.65 -37.62 -42.64
N MET A 41 37.52 -36.80 -43.25
CA MET A 41 37.94 -36.94 -44.65
C MET A 41 39.29 -37.67 -44.73
N PRO A 42 39.51 -38.56 -45.72
CA PRO A 42 40.76 -39.30 -45.85
C PRO A 42 41.96 -38.39 -46.22
N LYS A 43 41.72 -37.27 -46.90
CA LYS A 43 42.72 -36.26 -47.25
C LYS A 43 42.05 -34.91 -47.52
N GLY A 44 42.76 -33.81 -47.31
CA GLY A 44 42.30 -32.47 -47.68
C GLY A 44 42.14 -32.32 -49.18
N ASN A 45 41.06 -31.65 -49.59
CA ASN A 45 40.84 -31.19 -50.97
C ASN A 45 41.14 -29.68 -51.06
N GLN A 46 41.21 -29.12 -52.27
CA GLN A 46 41.55 -27.70 -52.47
C GLN A 46 40.64 -26.76 -51.66
N SER A 47 39.33 -27.05 -51.62
CA SER A 47 38.39 -26.25 -50.82
C SER A 47 38.68 -26.27 -49.33
N VAL A 48 39.24 -27.34 -48.75
CA VAL A 48 39.61 -27.36 -47.32
C VAL A 48 40.90 -26.59 -47.10
N TYR A 49 41.86 -26.67 -48.02
CA TYR A 49 43.09 -25.88 -47.94
C TYR A 49 42.81 -24.38 -47.99
N ASP A 50 42.01 -23.92 -48.96
CA ASP A 50 41.68 -22.50 -49.11
C ASP A 50 41.03 -21.94 -47.82
N LYS A 51 40.11 -22.70 -47.23
CA LYS A 51 39.42 -22.32 -45.98
C LYS A 51 40.33 -22.30 -44.76
N VAL A 52 41.32 -23.20 -44.71
CA VAL A 52 42.32 -23.23 -43.63
C VAL A 52 43.29 -22.06 -43.77
N GLU A 53 43.69 -21.69 -44.98
CA GLU A 53 44.52 -20.50 -45.22
C GLU A 53 43.77 -19.20 -44.87
N ASP A 54 42.48 -19.10 -45.20
CA ASP A 54 41.63 -17.99 -44.77
C ASP A 54 41.50 -17.92 -43.24
N TRP A 55 41.37 -19.06 -42.56
CA TRP A 55 41.39 -19.13 -41.10
C TRP A 55 42.74 -18.72 -40.52
N LYS A 56 43.86 -19.19 -41.07
CA LYS A 56 45.21 -18.82 -40.63
C LYS A 56 45.43 -17.32 -40.73
N THR A 57 45.07 -16.72 -41.86
CA THR A 57 45.17 -15.28 -42.08
C THR A 57 44.42 -14.49 -41.00
N ARG A 58 43.24 -14.95 -40.59
CA ARG A 58 42.47 -14.33 -39.49
C ARG A 58 43.13 -14.51 -38.12
N MET A 59 43.68 -15.69 -37.83
CA MET A 59 44.39 -15.93 -36.57
C MET A 59 45.70 -15.12 -36.48
N GLU A 60 46.41 -14.94 -37.60
CA GLU A 60 47.58 -14.07 -37.67
C GLU A 60 47.21 -12.61 -37.42
N ALA A 61 46.11 -12.12 -38.00
CA ALA A 61 45.59 -10.78 -37.76
C ALA A 61 45.18 -10.56 -36.29
N GLN A 62 44.73 -11.62 -35.61
CA GLN A 62 44.44 -11.62 -34.17
C GLN A 62 45.70 -11.73 -33.30
N GLY A 63 46.89 -11.84 -33.89
CA GLY A 63 48.16 -11.89 -33.18
C GLY A 63 48.51 -13.26 -32.60
N ILE A 64 47.75 -14.31 -32.90
CA ILE A 64 47.96 -15.68 -32.38
C ILE A 64 49.37 -16.19 -32.67
N ARG A 65 49.92 -15.84 -33.85
CA ARG A 65 51.28 -16.20 -34.24
C ARG A 65 52.36 -15.66 -33.28
N HIS A 66 52.09 -14.56 -32.59
CA HIS A 66 53.03 -13.91 -31.67
C HIS A 66 52.91 -14.44 -30.23
N VAL A 67 51.91 -15.28 -29.92
CA VAL A 67 51.69 -15.82 -28.57
C VAL A 67 52.91 -16.61 -28.07
N ARG A 68 53.60 -17.34 -28.96
CA ARG A 68 54.84 -18.06 -28.64
C ARG A 68 56.08 -17.17 -28.51
N GLN A 69 56.01 -15.97 -29.06
CA GLN A 69 57.07 -14.96 -28.95
C GLN A 69 56.85 -14.05 -27.73
N ALA A 70 55.75 -14.26 -27.00
CA ALA A 70 55.49 -13.56 -25.77
C ALA A 70 56.59 -13.90 -24.74
N PRO A 71 57.04 -12.92 -23.95
CA PRO A 71 57.98 -13.17 -22.85
C PRO A 71 57.45 -14.23 -21.89
N ASP A 72 58.35 -15.10 -21.42
CA ASP A 72 58.04 -16.07 -20.37
C ASP A 72 57.49 -15.34 -19.13
N GLY A 73 56.38 -15.84 -18.59
CA GLY A 73 55.70 -15.23 -17.43
C GLY A 73 54.76 -14.06 -17.74
N LEU A 74 54.70 -13.55 -18.98
CA LEU A 74 53.74 -12.50 -19.35
C LEU A 74 52.28 -12.95 -19.13
N ARG A 75 51.99 -14.22 -19.44
CA ARG A 75 50.67 -14.82 -19.19
C ARG A 75 50.30 -14.75 -17.72
N ASP A 76 51.19 -15.17 -16.82
CA ASP A 76 50.93 -15.23 -15.39
C ASP A 76 50.80 -13.83 -14.78
N GLU A 77 51.58 -12.85 -15.28
CA GLU A 77 51.43 -11.43 -14.92
C GLU A 77 50.06 -10.89 -15.34
N LEU A 78 49.65 -11.13 -16.59
CA LEU A 78 48.34 -10.71 -17.09
C LEU A 78 47.21 -11.36 -16.31
N GLU A 79 47.26 -12.68 -16.06
CA GLU A 79 46.24 -13.38 -15.28
C GLU A 79 46.15 -12.83 -13.85
N ARG A 80 47.28 -12.53 -13.21
CA ARG A 80 47.30 -11.93 -11.87
C ARG A 80 46.73 -10.52 -11.84
N GLN A 81 47.15 -9.65 -12.76
CA GLN A 81 46.64 -8.28 -12.81
C GLN A 81 45.14 -8.24 -13.13
N LEU A 82 44.71 -9.08 -14.07
CA LEU A 82 43.31 -9.15 -14.45
C LEU A 82 42.44 -9.68 -13.31
N ARG A 83 42.93 -10.69 -12.58
CA ARG A 83 42.25 -11.19 -11.37
C ARG A 83 42.15 -10.12 -10.29
N ALA A 84 43.24 -9.44 -9.97
CA ALA A 84 43.24 -8.39 -8.95
C ALA A 84 42.27 -7.25 -9.32
N GLY A 85 42.31 -6.78 -10.58
CA GLY A 85 41.39 -5.75 -11.05
C GLY A 85 39.92 -6.18 -11.01
N VAL A 86 39.62 -7.44 -11.37
CA VAL A 86 38.26 -7.98 -11.26
C VAL A 86 37.81 -8.11 -9.81
N GLU A 87 38.68 -8.56 -8.91
CA GLU A 87 38.39 -8.63 -7.47
C GLU A 87 38.10 -7.25 -6.87
N ASP A 88 38.88 -6.23 -7.23
CA ASP A 88 38.64 -4.85 -6.81
C ASP A 88 37.28 -4.33 -7.30
N MET A 89 36.94 -4.58 -8.57
CA MET A 89 35.64 -4.21 -9.12
C MET A 89 34.48 -4.92 -8.41
N VAL A 90 34.64 -6.21 -8.09
CA VAL A 90 33.66 -6.99 -7.33
C VAL A 90 33.51 -6.41 -5.92
N TYR A 91 34.61 -6.06 -5.26
CA TYR A 91 34.59 -5.47 -3.92
C TYR A 91 33.85 -4.13 -3.90
N VAL A 92 34.12 -3.25 -4.87
CA VAL A 92 33.40 -1.98 -5.03
C VAL A 92 31.92 -2.22 -5.29
N ALA A 93 31.58 -3.14 -6.19
CA ALA A 93 30.19 -3.48 -6.49
C ALA A 93 29.44 -4.00 -5.27
N LEU A 94 30.07 -4.89 -4.48
CA LEU A 94 29.51 -5.39 -3.23
C LEU A 94 29.33 -4.28 -2.20
N GLY A 95 30.30 -3.37 -2.05
CA GLY A 95 30.21 -2.23 -1.15
C GLY A 95 29.06 -1.29 -1.49
N LEU A 96 28.91 -0.93 -2.76
CA LEU A 96 27.83 -0.06 -3.24
C LEU A 96 26.46 -0.72 -3.11
N THR A 97 26.37 -2.00 -3.47
CA THR A 97 25.11 -2.76 -3.36
C THR A 97 24.72 -2.93 -1.90
N GLY A 98 25.67 -3.30 -1.04
CA GLY A 98 25.46 -3.44 0.40
C GLY A 98 25.00 -2.14 1.06
N LYS A 99 25.63 -1.00 0.72
CA LYS A 99 25.21 0.32 1.17
C LYS A 99 23.77 0.63 0.78
N THR A 100 23.41 0.37 -0.49
CA THR A 100 22.05 0.64 -0.99
C THR A 100 21.00 -0.18 -0.24
N ILE A 101 21.28 -1.45 0.00
CA ILE A 101 20.40 -2.35 0.77
C ILE A 101 20.26 -1.88 2.22
N ASP A 102 21.37 -1.46 2.85
CA ASP A 102 21.34 -0.98 4.23
C ASP A 102 20.53 0.32 4.37
N GLU A 103 20.70 1.28 3.46
CA GLU A 103 19.92 2.51 3.42
C GLU A 103 18.42 2.25 3.19
N GLU A 104 18.07 1.24 2.38
CA GLU A 104 16.68 0.83 2.19
C GLU A 104 16.09 0.17 3.43
N ARG A 105 16.85 -0.69 4.13
CA ARG A 105 16.45 -1.26 5.42
C ARG A 105 16.22 -0.19 6.47
N GLN A 106 17.15 0.77 6.61
CA GLN A 106 16.99 1.86 7.57
C GLN A 106 15.74 2.71 7.29
N ARG A 107 15.44 3.00 6.02
CA ARG A 107 14.20 3.70 5.65
C ARG A 107 12.95 2.87 5.96
N SER A 108 13.00 1.57 5.71
CA SER A 108 11.92 0.64 6.06
C SER A 108 11.67 0.64 7.58
N ASP A 109 12.73 0.49 8.37
CA ASP A 109 12.64 0.47 9.84
C ASP A 109 12.10 1.77 10.41
N GLN A 110 12.52 2.92 9.86
CA GLN A 110 11.97 4.24 10.23
C GLN A 110 10.47 4.34 9.91
N THR A 111 10.07 3.86 8.73
CA THR A 111 8.67 3.87 8.30
C THR A 111 7.82 2.97 9.19
N GLU A 112 8.31 1.76 9.50
CA GLU A 112 7.64 0.83 10.40
C GLU A 112 7.48 1.42 11.81
N ALA A 113 8.51 2.09 12.32
CA ALA A 113 8.45 2.75 13.62
C ALA A 113 7.42 3.89 13.65
N LEU A 114 7.30 4.67 12.58
CA LEU A 114 6.28 5.72 12.46
C LEU A 114 4.88 5.12 12.40
N LEU A 115 4.66 4.10 11.57
CA LEU A 115 3.37 3.42 11.46
C LEU A 115 2.96 2.78 12.79
N ARG A 116 3.88 2.16 13.52
CA ARG A 116 3.59 1.61 14.86
C ARG A 116 3.13 2.70 15.85
N LYS A 117 3.74 3.88 15.83
CA LYS A 117 3.32 5.01 16.66
C LYS A 117 1.93 5.52 16.26
N GLU A 118 1.66 5.61 14.97
CA GLU A 118 0.37 6.06 14.45
C GLU A 118 -0.75 5.07 14.81
N ILE A 119 -0.50 3.76 14.67
CA ILE A 119 -1.43 2.70 15.10
C ILE A 119 -1.74 2.83 16.58
N ALA A 120 -0.72 2.96 17.44
CA ALA A 120 -0.93 3.09 18.89
C ALA A 120 -1.77 4.35 19.24
N LEU A 121 -1.56 5.46 18.52
CA LEU A 121 -2.34 6.68 18.69
C LEU A 121 -3.80 6.49 18.24
N LEU A 122 -4.03 5.82 17.11
CA LEU A 122 -5.37 5.50 16.63
C LEU A 122 -6.10 4.54 17.55
N GLU A 123 -5.41 3.54 18.10
CA GLU A 123 -5.96 2.61 19.09
C GLU A 123 -6.39 3.36 20.37
N SER A 124 -5.55 4.29 20.85
CA SER A 124 -5.90 5.14 22.00
C SER A 124 -7.12 6.01 21.71
N LYS A 125 -7.21 6.63 20.53
CA LYS A 125 -8.39 7.42 20.12
C LYS A 125 -9.64 6.57 20.03
N LEU A 126 -9.53 5.35 19.50
CA LEU A 126 -10.66 4.43 19.39
C LEU A 126 -11.20 4.05 20.77
N VAL A 127 -10.32 3.85 21.75
CA VAL A 127 -10.72 3.58 23.14
C VAL A 127 -11.46 4.79 23.72
N SER A 128 -10.90 6.00 23.59
CA SER A 128 -11.56 7.22 24.12
C SER A 128 -12.92 7.49 23.48
N GLU A 129 -13.06 7.26 22.17
CA GLU A 129 -14.34 7.39 21.47
C GLU A 129 -15.38 6.37 21.94
N ARG A 130 -14.95 5.13 22.23
CA ARG A 130 -15.83 4.10 22.79
C ARG A 130 -16.30 4.46 24.20
N GLU A 131 -15.42 4.99 25.02
CA GLU A 131 -15.77 5.46 26.37
C GLU A 131 -16.74 6.66 26.31
N ALA A 132 -16.48 7.63 25.43
CA ALA A 132 -17.36 8.76 25.21
C ALA A 132 -18.75 8.32 24.75
N ARG A 133 -18.82 7.35 23.84
CA ARG A 133 -20.08 6.77 23.38
C ARG A 133 -20.83 6.04 24.50
N ALA A 134 -20.15 5.22 25.28
CA ALA A 134 -20.78 4.54 26.42
C ALA A 134 -21.36 5.54 27.43
N LEU A 135 -20.66 6.65 27.66
CA LEU A 135 -21.13 7.73 28.54
C LEU A 135 -22.34 8.47 27.94
N ALA A 136 -22.34 8.71 26.63
CA ALA A 136 -23.47 9.30 25.93
C ALA A 136 -24.71 8.38 25.96
N ASP A 137 -24.53 7.08 25.71
CA ASP A 137 -25.61 6.08 25.77
C ASP A 137 -26.21 6.02 27.19
N GLY A 138 -25.36 6.05 28.23
CA GLY A 138 -25.83 6.15 29.62
C GLY A 138 -26.63 7.41 29.92
N LYS A 139 -26.20 8.58 29.38
CA LYS A 139 -26.97 9.83 29.50
C LYS A 139 -28.33 9.73 28.81
N VAL A 140 -28.39 9.15 27.61
CA VAL A 140 -29.65 8.95 26.89
C VAL A 140 -30.61 8.07 27.70
N GLU A 141 -30.11 6.99 28.32
CA GLU A 141 -30.93 6.14 29.18
C GLU A 141 -31.48 6.90 30.40
N THR A 142 -30.66 7.71 31.07
CA THR A 142 -31.12 8.54 32.20
C THR A 142 -32.18 9.55 31.78
N LEU A 143 -31.98 10.25 30.66
CA LEU A 143 -32.97 11.21 30.15
C LEU A 143 -34.28 10.52 29.75
N ALA A 144 -34.21 9.30 29.19
CA ALA A 144 -35.41 8.52 28.89
C ALA A 144 -36.18 8.13 30.16
N GLN A 145 -35.49 7.78 31.25
CA GLN A 145 -36.11 7.51 32.55
C GLN A 145 -36.76 8.76 33.15
N ASP A 146 -36.08 9.91 33.10
CA ASP A 146 -36.59 11.18 33.59
C ASP A 146 -37.83 11.66 32.81
N LEU A 147 -37.82 11.49 31.49
CA LEU A 147 -38.98 11.77 30.64
C LEU A 147 -40.17 10.86 30.99
N ALA A 148 -39.93 9.56 31.19
CA ALA A 148 -40.97 8.62 31.59
C ALA A 148 -41.52 8.96 33.00
N GLY A 149 -40.67 9.38 33.92
CA GLY A 149 -41.08 9.86 35.25
C GLY A 149 -41.93 11.13 35.16
N SER A 150 -41.49 12.11 34.37
CA SER A 150 -42.21 13.37 34.15
C SER A 150 -43.58 13.12 33.50
N ALA A 151 -43.66 12.23 32.51
CA ALA A 151 -44.92 11.86 31.88
C ALA A 151 -45.92 11.24 32.88
N ARG A 152 -45.45 10.39 33.81
CA ARG A 152 -46.31 9.84 34.89
C ARG A 152 -46.79 10.94 35.84
N ASN A 153 -45.92 11.87 36.20
CA ASN A 153 -46.30 12.98 37.09
C ASN A 153 -47.35 13.88 36.43
N ILE A 154 -47.18 14.21 35.14
CA ILE A 154 -48.16 14.98 34.37
C ILE A 154 -49.51 14.25 34.33
N ALA A 155 -49.51 12.94 34.05
CA ALA A 155 -50.74 12.14 34.05
C ALA A 155 -51.44 12.16 35.43
N ALA A 156 -50.67 12.02 36.52
CA ALA A 156 -51.22 12.06 37.87
C ALA A 156 -51.79 13.44 38.26
N GLU A 157 -51.13 14.53 37.85
CA GLU A 157 -51.65 15.88 38.06
C GLU A 157 -52.89 16.15 37.21
N GLN A 158 -52.94 15.64 35.98
CA GLN A 158 -54.14 15.71 35.14
C GLN A 158 -55.33 15.00 35.80
N GLU A 159 -55.13 13.77 36.29
CA GLU A 159 -56.18 13.04 37.02
C GLU A 159 -56.66 13.80 38.27
N ARG A 160 -55.76 14.48 38.99
CA ARG A 160 -56.12 15.32 40.14
C ARG A 160 -56.92 16.55 39.72
N ALA A 161 -56.53 17.20 38.62
CA ALA A 161 -57.24 18.34 38.06
C ALA A 161 -58.65 17.94 37.62
N ASP A 162 -58.79 16.86 36.85
CA ASP A 162 -60.08 16.32 36.39
C ASP A 162 -61.01 16.01 37.58
N LEU A 163 -60.47 15.44 38.66
CA LEU A 163 -61.24 15.14 39.88
C LEU A 163 -61.66 16.43 40.62
N ALA A 164 -60.79 17.43 40.68
CA ALA A 164 -61.11 18.73 41.27
C ALA A 164 -62.19 19.47 40.46
N GLU A 165 -62.13 19.43 39.13
CA GLU A 165 -63.16 19.95 38.24
C GLU A 165 -64.51 19.26 38.46
N ALA A 166 -64.53 17.91 38.50
CA ALA A 166 -65.75 17.16 38.78
C ALA A 166 -66.39 17.54 40.14
N ARG A 167 -65.56 17.78 41.16
CA ARG A 167 -66.05 18.27 42.48
C ARG A 167 -66.63 19.67 42.41
N LEU A 168 -66.01 20.58 41.66
CA LEU A 168 -66.53 21.94 41.46
C LEU A 168 -67.88 21.92 40.76
N ASP A 169 -68.03 21.07 39.74
CA ASP A 169 -69.31 20.91 39.04
C ASP A 169 -70.38 20.29 39.93
N GLU A 170 -70.03 19.31 40.77
CA GLU A 170 -70.96 18.80 41.78
C GLU A 170 -71.40 19.89 42.77
N LEU A 171 -70.48 20.70 43.27
CA LEU A 171 -70.80 21.83 44.17
C LEU A 171 -71.66 22.89 43.48
N ARG A 172 -71.39 23.21 42.21
CA ARG A 172 -72.23 24.11 41.40
C ARG A 172 -73.66 23.57 41.27
N ASN A 173 -73.81 22.29 40.94
CA ASN A 173 -75.11 21.64 40.85
C ASN A 173 -75.86 21.64 42.19
N GLN A 174 -75.17 21.37 43.30
CA GLN A 174 -75.75 21.43 44.65
C GLN A 174 -76.20 22.87 45.00
N HIS A 175 -75.38 23.86 44.67
CA HIS A 175 -75.69 25.27 44.88
C HIS A 175 -76.92 25.70 44.07
N ASP A 176 -76.99 25.37 42.79
CA ASP A 176 -78.15 25.67 41.94
C ASP A 176 -79.42 24.99 42.44
N ALA A 177 -79.33 23.74 42.92
CA ALA A 177 -80.45 23.04 43.53
C ALA A 177 -80.95 23.73 44.82
N LEU A 178 -80.05 24.27 45.64
CA LEU A 178 -80.40 25.04 46.84
C LEU A 178 -81.08 26.38 46.47
N LEU A 179 -80.55 27.11 45.49
CA LEU A 179 -81.16 28.34 44.99
C LEU A 179 -82.59 28.08 44.48
N GLY A 180 -82.78 27.01 43.70
CA GLY A 180 -84.10 26.59 43.23
C GLY A 180 -85.08 26.28 44.36
N ARG A 181 -84.62 25.65 45.46
CA ARG A 181 -85.45 25.39 46.65
C ARG A 181 -85.81 26.65 47.44
N LEU A 182 -84.95 27.65 47.45
CA LEU A 182 -85.15 28.92 48.15
C LEU A 182 -86.02 29.91 47.35
N GLY A 183 -86.46 29.56 46.13
CA GLY A 183 -87.27 30.42 45.28
C GLY A 183 -86.52 31.63 44.72
N VAL A 184 -85.19 31.63 44.81
CA VAL A 184 -84.32 32.66 44.22
C VAL A 184 -83.90 32.14 42.85
N ALA A 185 -84.24 32.88 41.78
CA ALA A 185 -83.82 32.51 40.44
C ALA A 185 -82.28 32.44 40.37
N SER A 186 -81.75 31.31 39.90
CA SER A 186 -80.32 31.15 39.63
C SER A 186 -79.88 32.22 38.63
N VAL A 187 -78.99 33.12 39.06
CA VAL A 187 -78.32 34.07 38.16
C VAL A 187 -77.27 33.24 37.44
N GLN A 188 -77.56 32.85 36.19
CA GLN A 188 -76.57 32.26 35.31
C GLN A 188 -75.36 33.19 35.26
N GLY A 189 -74.25 32.72 35.84
CA GLY A 189 -72.96 33.38 35.74
C GLY A 189 -72.59 33.53 34.27
N GLU A 190 -72.37 34.78 33.90
CA GLU A 190 -71.82 35.24 32.65
C GLU A 190 -70.66 34.33 32.21
N VAL A 191 -70.75 33.77 31.00
CA VAL A 191 -69.62 33.09 30.36
C VAL A 191 -68.50 34.12 30.25
N VAL A 192 -67.51 34.02 31.12
CA VAL A 192 -66.25 34.73 30.96
C VAL A 192 -65.63 34.17 29.69
N ARG A 193 -65.76 34.91 28.59
CA ARG A 193 -64.92 34.72 27.42
C ARG A 193 -63.48 34.83 27.90
N GLU A 194 -62.73 33.74 27.80
CA GLU A 194 -61.27 33.83 27.75
C GLU A 194 -60.91 34.89 26.72
N THR A 195 -60.40 36.02 27.20
CA THR A 195 -59.54 36.85 26.39
C THR A 195 -58.33 35.98 26.06
N ALA A 196 -58.25 35.55 24.81
CA ALA A 196 -57.03 34.99 24.27
C ALA A 196 -55.90 35.96 24.60
N ALA A 197 -55.05 35.59 25.55
CA ALA A 197 -53.73 36.16 25.66
C ALA A 197 -52.97 35.66 24.43
N THR A 198 -52.96 36.49 23.39
CA THR A 198 -51.85 36.49 22.43
C THR A 198 -50.59 36.84 23.21
N GLU A 199 -49.94 35.84 23.78
CA GLU A 199 -48.49 35.90 23.91
C GLU A 199 -47.95 35.60 22.51
N GLU A 200 -47.60 36.69 21.84
CA GLU A 200 -46.69 36.65 20.71
C GLU A 200 -45.51 35.76 21.07
N ALA A 201 -45.25 34.78 20.22
CA ALA A 201 -43.99 34.07 20.21
C ALA A 201 -42.89 35.13 20.06
N GLU A 202 -42.21 35.46 21.16
CA GLU A 202 -40.87 36.03 21.08
C GLU A 202 -39.96 34.92 20.54
N ASP A 203 -39.91 34.84 19.21
CA ASP A 203 -38.75 34.38 18.47
C ASP A 203 -37.55 35.16 19.03
N TYR A 204 -36.82 34.55 19.96
CA TYR A 204 -35.44 34.94 20.21
C TYR A 204 -34.62 34.25 19.12
N PRO A 205 -34.23 34.92 18.02
CA PRO A 205 -33.19 34.38 17.17
C PRO A 205 -31.94 34.26 18.04
N ILE A 206 -31.52 33.02 18.28
CA ILE A 206 -30.19 32.76 18.83
C ILE A 206 -29.20 33.36 17.83
N ASP A 207 -28.59 34.48 18.20
CA ASP A 207 -27.54 35.12 17.42
C ASP A 207 -26.29 34.23 17.45
N MET A 208 -26.14 33.43 16.39
CA MET A 208 -25.01 32.54 16.15
C MET A 208 -23.78 33.27 15.57
N SER A 209 -23.81 34.60 15.45
CA SER A 209 -22.73 35.38 14.82
C SER A 209 -21.50 35.63 15.71
N ARG A 210 -21.41 34.98 16.88
CA ARG A 210 -20.32 35.21 17.84
C ARG A 210 -19.45 34.00 18.19
N TYR A 211 -19.58 32.89 17.46
CA TYR A 211 -18.58 31.81 17.51
C TYR A 211 -17.62 31.94 16.33
N ASP A 212 -16.79 32.97 16.38
CA ASP A 212 -15.48 32.92 15.73
C ASP A 212 -14.66 31.87 16.49
N TYR A 213 -14.51 30.69 15.90
CA TYR A 213 -13.47 29.76 16.27
C TYR A 213 -12.15 30.31 15.70
N ASP A 214 -11.50 31.16 16.49
CA ASP A 214 -10.07 31.44 16.31
C ASP A 214 -9.26 30.35 17.05
N GLU A 215 -8.41 29.68 16.26
CA GLU A 215 -7.27 28.77 16.55
C GLU A 215 -7.51 27.41 17.22
#